data_AF-A0AAV0NAV8-F1
#
_entry.id   AF-A0AAV0NAV8-F1
#
_cell.length_a   1.000
_cell.length_b   1.000
_cell.length_c   1.000
_cell.angle_alpha   90.00
_cell.angle_beta   90.00
_cell.angle_gamma   90.00
#
_symmetry.space_group_name_H-M   'P 1'
#
loop_
_entity.id
_entity.type
_entity.pdbx_description
1 polymer ?
#
loop_
_entity_poly.entity_id
_entity_poly.type
_entity_poly.pdbx_seq_one_letter_code
_entity_poly.pdbx_strand_id
1 'polypeptide(L)'
;MARDPVARAFKKWGAHSRGRFAFVATEDDHAELADIKIGFFSGYHGDTGSFDGPGGSLAHSSPPKSGLLHFDSEETWAVGSVQKAFDVETVALHEIGHILGLMHSSVPTAIMYPAVGDGVTKELSRDDVHGFRALYKV
;
A
#
# COMPACT_ATOMS: atom_id res chain seq x y z
N MET A 1 -10.30 10.56 5.17
CA MET A 1 -10.04 10.51 3.72
C MET A 1 -9.33 9.24 3.28
N ALA A 2 -8.33 8.74 4.02
CA ALA A 2 -7.56 7.56 3.60
C ALA A 2 -8.19 6.17 3.89
N ARG A 3 -9.13 6.04 4.85
CA ARG A 3 -9.72 4.74 5.23
C ARG A 3 -10.36 4.00 4.05
N ASP A 4 -11.19 4.71 3.27
CA ASP A 4 -11.89 4.13 2.12
C ASP A 4 -10.97 3.67 0.97
N PRO A 5 -10.02 4.49 0.46
CA PRO A 5 -9.10 4.04 -0.59
C PRO A 5 -8.20 2.87 -0.15
N VAL A 6 -7.71 2.87 1.10
CA VAL A 6 -6.93 1.74 1.64
C VAL A 6 -7.78 0.47 1.72
N ALA A 7 -9.03 0.57 2.19
CA ALA A 7 -9.95 -0.57 2.22
C ALA A 7 -10.25 -1.12 0.81
N ARG A 8 -10.39 -0.24 -0.20
CA ARG A 8 -10.52 -0.66 -1.60
C ARG A 8 -9.27 -1.37 -2.11
N ALA A 9 -8.08 -0.90 -1.75
CA ALA A 9 -6.82 -1.54 -2.13
C ALA A 9 -6.72 -2.98 -1.59
N PHE A 10 -7.05 -3.20 -0.30
CA PHE A 10 -7.13 -4.55 0.26
C PHE A 10 -8.18 -5.42 -0.45
N LYS A 11 -9.36 -4.85 -0.75
CA LYS A 11 -10.41 -5.58 -1.47
C LYS A 11 -9.96 -6.02 -2.87
N LYS A 12 -9.22 -5.18 -3.59
CA LYS A 12 -8.67 -5.51 -4.92
C LYS A 12 -7.72 -6.70 -4.85
N TRP A 13 -6.77 -6.69 -3.91
CA TRP A 13 -5.90 -7.86 -3.68
C TRP A 13 -6.69 -9.10 -3.25
N GLY A 14 -7.63 -8.95 -2.31
CA GLY A 14 -8.51 -10.03 -1.85
C GLY A 14 -9.30 -10.70 -2.98
N ALA A 15 -9.77 -9.93 -3.97
CA ALA A 15 -10.50 -10.45 -5.13
C ALA A 15 -9.65 -11.39 -6.00
N HIS A 16 -8.31 -11.24 -6.00
CA HIS A 16 -7.40 -12.12 -6.73
C HIS A 16 -6.91 -13.32 -5.92
N SER A 17 -7.22 -13.39 -4.63
CA SER A 17 -6.79 -14.47 -3.71
C SER A 17 -7.47 -15.83 -3.92
N ARG A 18 -8.54 -15.90 -4.73
CA ARG A 18 -9.44 -17.06 -4.81
C ARG A 18 -9.89 -17.57 -3.42
N GLY A 19 -10.14 -16.63 -2.49
CA GLY A 19 -10.63 -16.94 -1.14
C GLY A 19 -9.55 -17.33 -0.13
N ARG A 20 -8.26 -17.25 -0.49
CA ARG A 20 -7.17 -17.52 0.48
C ARG A 20 -6.94 -16.40 1.48
N PHE A 21 -7.31 -15.18 1.13
CA PHE A 21 -7.16 -14.01 2.01
C PHE A 21 -8.51 -13.37 2.24
N ALA A 22 -8.76 -13.02 3.49
CA ALA A 22 -9.83 -12.14 3.91
C ALA A 22 -9.19 -10.99 4.69
N PHE A 23 -9.43 -9.76 4.26
CA PHE A 23 -9.00 -8.57 4.99
C PHE A 23 -10.20 -8.03 5.75
N VAL A 24 -10.04 -7.84 7.05
CA VAL A 24 -11.08 -7.37 7.95
C VAL A 24 -10.54 -6.14 8.66
N ALA A 25 -11.27 -5.04 8.61
CA ALA A 25 -10.95 -3.88 9.43
C ALA A 25 -11.34 -4.17 10.88
N THR A 26 -10.41 -3.93 11.81
CA THR A 26 -10.71 -3.89 13.24
C THR A 26 -11.35 -2.55 13.60
N GLU A 27 -12.12 -2.53 14.68
CA GLU A 27 -12.50 -1.29 15.35
C GLU A 27 -11.27 -0.64 16.00
N ASP A 28 -11.30 0.69 16.13
CA ASP A 28 -10.12 1.49 16.49
C ASP A 28 -9.62 1.22 17.92
N ASP A 29 -10.46 0.67 18.81
CA ASP A 29 -10.13 0.30 20.20
C ASP A 29 -9.46 -1.07 20.36
N HIS A 30 -9.24 -1.78 19.24
CA HIS A 30 -8.55 -3.07 19.17
C HIS A 30 -7.38 -3.08 18.19
N ALA A 31 -6.85 -1.90 17.86
CA ALA A 31 -5.75 -1.74 16.89
C ALA A 31 -4.50 -2.56 17.25
N GLU A 32 -4.29 -2.87 18.52
CA GLU A 32 -3.20 -3.74 19.01
C GLU A 32 -3.31 -5.19 18.51
N LEU A 33 -4.52 -5.65 18.18
CA LEU A 33 -4.80 -6.99 17.68
C LEU A 33 -4.69 -7.08 16.15
N ALA A 34 -4.54 -5.96 15.44
CA ALA A 34 -4.46 -5.94 13.99
C ALA A 34 -3.15 -6.60 13.49
N ASP A 35 -3.28 -7.49 12.51
CA ASP A 35 -2.14 -8.06 11.78
C ASP A 35 -1.37 -6.99 10.97
N ILE A 36 -2.05 -5.90 10.60
CA ILE A 36 -1.51 -4.79 9.82
C ILE A 36 -2.00 -3.48 10.43
N LYS A 37 -1.06 -2.63 10.86
CA LYS A 37 -1.32 -1.29 11.40
C LYS A 37 -0.99 -0.24 10.35
N ILE A 38 -1.89 0.72 10.18
CA ILE A 38 -1.84 1.69 9.07
C ILE A 38 -1.86 3.09 9.66
N GLY A 39 -0.94 3.95 9.21
CA GLY A 39 -0.84 5.31 9.73
C GLY A 39 -0.11 6.26 8.80
N PHE A 40 -0.22 7.55 9.11
CA PHE A 40 0.49 8.64 8.46
C PHE A 40 1.46 9.24 9.47
N PHE A 41 2.73 9.37 9.10
CA PHE A 41 3.79 9.81 10.01
C PHE A 41 4.75 10.76 9.29
N SER A 42 5.54 11.52 10.04
CA SER A 42 6.59 12.40 9.51
C SER A 42 7.93 12.05 10.13
N GLY A 43 9.02 12.28 9.39
CA GLY A 43 10.38 12.06 9.85
C GLY A 43 10.57 10.71 10.57
N TYR A 44 11.25 10.73 11.72
CA TYR A 44 11.39 9.57 12.59
C TYR A 44 10.12 9.32 13.41
N HIS A 45 9.56 8.11 13.30
CA HIS A 45 8.27 7.76 13.91
C HIS A 45 8.23 6.38 14.56
N GLY A 46 9.38 5.91 15.05
CA GLY A 46 9.46 4.72 15.91
C GLY A 46 9.83 3.41 15.20
N ASP A 47 10.10 3.44 13.90
CA ASP A 47 10.75 2.36 13.16
C ASP A 47 12.05 2.86 12.46
N THR A 48 12.70 2.02 11.66
CA THR A 48 13.93 2.36 10.96
C THR A 48 13.71 3.09 9.63
N GLY A 49 12.46 3.25 9.18
CA GLY A 49 12.07 3.88 7.93
C GLY A 49 11.69 5.35 8.13
N SER A 50 12.65 6.19 8.51
CA SER A 50 12.35 7.63 8.65
C SER A 50 11.99 8.24 7.30
N PHE A 51 10.92 9.04 7.28
CA PHE A 51 10.51 9.78 6.10
C PHE A 51 11.38 11.02 5.86
N ASP A 52 11.44 11.46 4.60
CA ASP A 52 12.33 12.49 4.09
C ASP A 52 11.64 13.85 3.82
N GLY A 53 10.33 13.95 4.07
CA GLY A 53 9.54 15.14 3.82
C GLY A 53 8.99 15.14 2.38
N PRO A 54 8.65 16.30 1.80
CA PRO A 54 8.02 16.34 0.49
C PRO A 54 8.89 15.78 -0.64
N GLY A 55 8.34 14.84 -1.40
CA GLY A 55 9.02 14.07 -2.43
C GLY A 55 9.93 12.98 -1.84
N GLY A 56 10.34 12.03 -2.69
CA GLY A 56 11.19 10.92 -2.25
C GLY A 56 10.34 9.74 -1.80
N SER A 57 10.38 9.38 -0.51
CA SER A 57 9.75 8.17 0.01
C SER A 57 8.28 8.41 0.39
N LEU A 58 7.36 7.98 -0.46
CA LEU A 58 5.92 8.22 -0.24
C LEU A 58 5.32 7.40 0.90
N ALA A 59 5.79 6.16 1.05
CA ALA A 59 5.29 5.18 2.00
C ALA A 59 6.31 4.05 2.17
N HIS A 60 6.13 3.27 3.22
CA HIS A 60 6.78 1.98 3.37
C HIS A 60 5.90 1.00 4.14
N SER A 61 6.23 -0.28 4.00
CA SER A 61 5.49 -1.35 4.66
C SER A 61 6.41 -2.48 5.09
N SER A 62 5.90 -3.33 5.99
CA SER A 62 6.55 -4.59 6.30
C SER A 62 5.52 -5.72 6.38
N PRO A 63 5.86 -6.93 5.88
CA PRO A 63 4.99 -8.08 6.02
C PRO A 63 4.83 -8.47 7.50
N PRO A 64 3.80 -9.27 7.83
CA PRO A 64 3.68 -9.86 9.17
C PRO A 64 4.97 -10.60 9.57
N LYS A 65 5.41 -10.52 10.84
CA LYS A 65 4.66 -10.15 12.05
C LYS A 65 4.73 -8.68 12.47
N SER A 66 5.58 -7.85 11.86
CA SER A 66 5.61 -6.42 12.19
C SER A 66 4.35 -5.72 11.68
N GLY A 67 3.96 -6.03 10.43
CA GLY A 67 2.64 -5.72 9.90
C GLY A 67 2.33 -4.22 9.96
N LEU A 68 3.03 -3.44 9.15
CA LEU A 68 2.83 -1.98 9.10
C LEU A 68 2.67 -1.50 7.66
N LEU A 69 1.92 -0.42 7.51
CA LEU A 69 1.80 0.38 6.30
C LEU A 69 1.82 1.85 6.73
N HIS A 70 2.94 2.52 6.54
CA HIS A 70 3.13 3.92 6.89
C HIS A 70 3.16 4.77 5.62
N PHE A 71 2.42 5.87 5.63
CA PHE A 71 2.48 6.90 4.61
C PHE A 71 3.25 8.11 5.15
N ASP A 72 4.02 8.78 4.30
CA ASP A 72 4.60 10.06 4.67
C ASP A 72 3.51 11.13 4.75
N SER A 73 3.25 11.65 5.94
CA SER A 73 2.26 12.71 6.21
C SER A 73 2.65 14.07 5.64
N GLU A 74 3.91 14.27 5.26
CA GLU A 74 4.42 15.51 4.67
C GLU A 74 4.17 15.60 3.16
N GLU A 75 3.72 14.49 2.55
CA GLU A 75 3.28 14.48 1.16
C GLU A 75 1.88 15.05 0.97
N THR A 76 1.61 15.56 -0.23
CA THR A 76 0.27 16.00 -0.60
C THR A 76 -0.55 14.80 -1.08
N TRP A 77 -1.56 14.41 -0.30
CA TRP A 77 -2.41 13.25 -0.59
C TRP A 77 -3.76 13.62 -1.19
N ALA A 78 -4.22 12.82 -2.14
CA ALA A 78 -5.56 12.88 -2.70
C ALA A 78 -6.14 11.49 -2.92
N VAL A 79 -7.43 11.45 -3.27
CA VAL A 79 -8.07 10.25 -3.80
C VAL A 79 -8.41 10.52 -5.26
N GLY A 80 -7.85 9.73 -6.17
CA GLY A 80 -7.96 9.90 -7.61
C GLY A 80 -6.85 10.77 -8.22
N SER A 81 -6.96 11.02 -9.53
CA SER A 81 -5.96 11.76 -10.31
C SER A 81 -6.10 13.26 -10.05
N VAL A 82 -5.34 13.77 -9.07
CA VAL A 82 -5.26 15.19 -8.70
C VAL A 82 -3.83 15.67 -8.90
N GLN A 83 -3.61 16.66 -9.77
CA GLN A 83 -2.27 17.20 -10.01
C GLN A 83 -1.63 17.70 -8.72
N LYS A 84 -0.31 17.48 -8.58
CA LYS A 84 0.48 17.83 -7.39
C LYS A 84 0.08 17.09 -6.11
N ALA A 85 -0.67 16.00 -6.24
CA ALA A 85 -1.01 15.11 -5.14
C ALA A 85 -0.80 13.65 -5.52
N PHE A 86 -0.37 12.84 -4.56
CA PHE A 86 -0.26 11.40 -4.71
C PHE A 86 -1.60 10.74 -4.35
N ASP A 87 -2.01 9.76 -5.17
CA ASP A 87 -3.23 9.00 -4.92
C ASP A 87 -3.01 7.95 -3.83
N VAL A 88 -3.79 8.05 -2.75
CA VAL A 88 -3.71 7.14 -1.60
C VAL A 88 -3.96 5.70 -2.02
N GLU A 89 -4.91 5.43 -2.93
CA GLU A 89 -5.23 4.06 -3.33
C GLU A 89 -4.10 3.40 -4.13
N THR A 90 -3.48 4.16 -5.03
CA THR A 90 -2.33 3.70 -5.82
C THR A 90 -1.15 3.33 -4.94
N VAL A 91 -0.77 4.20 -4.00
CA VAL A 91 0.34 3.91 -3.07
C VAL A 91 -0.03 2.77 -2.12
N ALA A 92 -1.26 2.73 -1.61
CA ALA A 92 -1.72 1.62 -0.77
C ALA A 92 -1.66 0.27 -1.51
N LEU A 93 -2.07 0.21 -2.79
CA LEU A 93 -1.99 -1.04 -3.57
C LEU A 93 -0.55 -1.55 -3.70
N HIS A 94 0.42 -0.64 -3.87
CA HIS A 94 1.85 -0.97 -3.92
C HIS A 94 2.34 -1.55 -2.59
N GLU A 95 2.12 -0.83 -1.49
CA GLU A 95 2.56 -1.27 -0.16
C GLU A 95 1.88 -2.56 0.31
N ILE A 96 0.60 -2.75 -0.01
CA ILE A 96 -0.09 -4.01 0.29
C ILE A 96 0.52 -5.16 -0.53
N GLY A 97 1.03 -4.90 -1.73
CA GLY A 97 1.79 -5.90 -2.48
C GLY A 97 3.03 -6.37 -1.72
N HIS A 98 3.79 -5.46 -1.10
CA HIS A 98 4.91 -5.80 -0.21
C HIS A 98 4.48 -6.56 1.04
N ILE A 99 3.37 -6.19 1.67
CA ILE A 99 2.77 -6.94 2.78
C ILE A 99 2.45 -8.38 2.36
N LEU A 100 2.02 -8.58 1.12
CA LEU A 100 1.74 -9.88 0.50
C LEU A 100 2.99 -10.56 -0.08
N GLY A 101 4.19 -10.04 0.19
CA GLY A 101 5.46 -10.65 -0.19
C GLY A 101 5.88 -10.42 -1.64
N LEU A 102 5.23 -9.51 -2.38
CA LEU A 102 5.70 -9.10 -3.69
C LEU A 102 6.90 -8.17 -3.57
N MET A 103 7.84 -8.32 -4.50
CA MET A 103 8.95 -7.39 -4.68
C MET A 103 8.66 -6.43 -5.84
N HIS A 104 9.50 -5.42 -6.01
CA HIS A 104 9.37 -4.49 -7.12
C HIS A 104 9.36 -5.19 -8.49
N SER A 105 8.50 -4.68 -9.38
CA SER A 105 8.45 -5.04 -10.79
C SER A 105 9.29 -4.07 -11.62
N SER A 106 9.86 -4.57 -12.72
CA SER A 106 10.49 -3.73 -13.75
C SER A 106 9.51 -3.21 -14.81
N VAL A 107 8.23 -3.60 -14.75
CA VAL A 107 7.19 -3.20 -15.70
C VAL A 107 6.61 -1.84 -15.28
N PRO A 108 6.80 -0.74 -16.04
CA PRO A 108 6.42 0.61 -15.57
C PRO A 108 4.93 0.80 -15.26
N THR A 109 4.07 0.03 -15.94
CA THR A 109 2.61 0.06 -15.75
C THR A 109 2.12 -0.81 -14.59
N ALA A 110 2.99 -1.62 -13.98
CA ALA A 110 2.64 -2.44 -12.83
C ALA A 110 2.45 -1.58 -11.57
N ILE A 111 1.64 -2.07 -10.64
CA ILE A 111 1.53 -1.42 -9.33
C ILE A 111 2.83 -1.56 -8.57
N MET A 112 3.50 -2.71 -8.67
CA MET A 112 4.77 -2.97 -7.99
C MET A 112 5.98 -2.27 -8.64
N TYR A 113 5.78 -1.43 -9.65
CA TYR A 113 6.87 -0.57 -10.13
C TYR A 113 7.24 0.47 -9.05
N PRO A 114 8.52 0.68 -8.72
CA PRO A 114 8.96 1.42 -7.52
C PRO A 114 8.77 2.94 -7.59
N ALA A 115 8.11 3.46 -8.63
CA ALA A 115 7.88 4.89 -8.76
C ALA A 115 6.48 5.20 -9.30
N VAL A 116 5.90 6.27 -8.77
CA VAL A 116 4.66 6.87 -9.24
C VAL A 116 4.81 8.39 -9.15
N GLY A 117 4.31 9.10 -10.15
CA GLY A 117 4.30 10.57 -10.15
C GLY A 117 3.03 11.12 -9.50
N ASP A 118 3.05 12.40 -9.14
CA ASP A 118 1.85 13.11 -8.71
C ASP A 118 0.79 13.13 -9.83
N GLY A 119 -0.49 13.15 -9.45
CA GLY A 119 -1.61 13.10 -10.38
C GLY A 119 -1.78 11.78 -11.13
N VAL A 120 -0.94 10.78 -10.89
CA VAL A 120 -1.06 9.44 -11.49
C VAL A 120 -1.92 8.54 -10.62
N THR A 121 -2.81 7.79 -11.26
CA THR A 121 -3.52 6.65 -10.64
C THR A 121 -3.14 5.37 -11.36
N LYS A 122 -3.06 4.27 -10.63
CA LYS A 122 -2.78 2.93 -11.17
C LYS A 122 -3.76 1.90 -10.63
N GLU A 123 -3.83 0.78 -11.34
CA GLU A 123 -4.62 -0.40 -10.99
C GLU A 123 -3.72 -1.64 -11.00
N LEU A 124 -4.19 -2.74 -10.40
CA LEU A 124 -3.49 -4.02 -10.48
C LEU A 124 -3.34 -4.44 -11.94
N SER A 125 -2.09 -4.57 -12.39
CA SER A 125 -1.77 -5.03 -13.72
C SER A 125 -1.75 -6.56 -13.79
N ARG A 126 -1.62 -7.09 -15.01
CA ARG A 126 -1.43 -8.54 -15.20
C ARG A 126 -0.15 -9.05 -14.54
N ASP A 127 0.90 -8.23 -14.50
CA ASP A 127 2.18 -8.59 -13.88
C ASP A 127 2.01 -8.80 -12.37
N ASP A 128 1.34 -7.85 -11.71
CA ASP A 128 1.04 -7.89 -10.27
C ASP A 128 0.22 -9.13 -9.89
N VAL A 129 -0.85 -9.39 -10.67
CA VAL A 129 -1.73 -10.54 -10.43
C VAL A 129 -0.99 -11.86 -10.68
N HIS A 130 -0.13 -11.94 -11.69
CA HIS A 130 0.68 -13.14 -11.94
C HIS A 130 1.69 -13.38 -10.83
N GLY A 131 2.40 -12.34 -10.37
CA GLY A 131 3.33 -12.44 -9.25
C GLY A 131 2.63 -12.95 -7.99
N PHE A 132 1.49 -12.36 -7.65
CA PHE A 132 0.69 -12.77 -6.50
C PHE A 132 0.23 -14.23 -6.61
N ARG A 133 -0.30 -14.63 -7.77
CA ARG A 133 -0.74 -16.01 -8.00
C ARG A 133 0.40 -17.02 -7.96
N ALA A 134 1.59 -16.63 -8.41
CA ALA A 134 2.78 -17.49 -8.34
C ALA A 134 3.20 -17.75 -6.88
N LEU A 135 3.17 -16.71 -6.02
CA LEU A 135 3.49 -16.84 -4.59
C LEU A 135 2.50 -17.78 -3.87
N TYR A 136 1.20 -17.58 -4.11
CA TYR A 136 0.16 -18.27 -3.33
C TYR A 136 -0.46 -19.48 -4.03
N LYS A 137 -0.07 -19.77 -5.27
CA LYS A 137 -0.58 -20.88 -6.09
C LYS A 137 -2.12 -20.84 -6.20
N VAL A 138 -2.62 -19.69 -6.68
CA VAL A 138 -4.05 -19.36 -6.90
C VAL A 138 -4.31 -18.77 -8.27
#